data_AF-A0A0C3K6Z5-F1
#
_entry.id   AF-A0A0C3K6Z5-F1
#
_cell.length_a   1.000
_cell.length_b   1.000
_cell.length_c   1.000
_cell.angle_alpha   90.00
_cell.angle_beta   90.00
_cell.angle_gamma   90.00
#
_symmetry.space_group_name_H-M   'P 1'
#
loop_
_entity.id
_entity.type
_entity.pdbx_description
1 polymer ?
#
loop_
_entity_poly.entity_id
_entity_poly.type
_entity_poly.pdbx_seq_one_letter_code
_entity_poly.pdbx_strand_id
1 'polypeptide(L)'
;MFSHVSAHPPRWLLLPGSLPAHRRNTNYGYYIPMNDGGSMLTEVPDTYPAGLGEPLNIIISAYSDSEVLQNTVDNGGLINYFQSFGFSTECLGQHSGSDQAANLGDGNGWLNETAVIRWDYGNVTFGTCEETINGGNHFRYWIQNGPDADSGAIFIGASYEMPIAQQHDIIVNGYDLGRDWLIGNATSQSSVIPTEKLTNTSTYSGQTSFGGYTYQTSVNYISGLLQNTSQGINHYQSVAVNGSNAIDGLVAVMTVKVLSKPESSSTSG
;
A
#
# COMPACT_ATOMS: atom_id res chain seq x y z
N MET A 1 -11.00 -48.85 31.84
CA MET A 1 -10.12 -47.78 31.33
C MET A 1 -10.48 -47.51 29.89
N PHE A 2 -11.40 -46.58 29.64
CA PHE A 2 -11.58 -45.96 28.33
C PHE A 2 -11.96 -44.50 28.59
N SER A 3 -11.00 -43.61 28.33
CA SER A 3 -11.13 -42.17 28.50
C SER A 3 -12.12 -41.58 27.52
N HIS A 4 -12.97 -40.68 28.00
CA HIS A 4 -13.66 -39.69 27.20
C HIS A 4 -12.65 -38.79 26.49
N VAL A 5 -12.80 -38.62 25.18
CA VAL A 5 -12.28 -37.47 24.46
C VAL A 5 -13.44 -36.86 23.69
N SER A 6 -13.99 -35.78 24.25
CA SER A 6 -14.83 -34.85 23.52
C SER A 6 -13.92 -33.99 22.65
N ALA A 7 -13.99 -34.16 21.33
CA ALA A 7 -13.36 -33.25 20.39
C ALA A 7 -14.37 -32.17 20.01
N HIS A 8 -14.19 -30.97 20.55
CA HIS A 8 -14.73 -29.75 19.97
C HIS A 8 -13.59 -29.04 19.22
N PRO A 9 -13.77 -28.66 17.95
CA PRO A 9 -12.83 -27.76 17.30
C PRO A 9 -13.02 -26.33 17.86
N PRO A 10 -11.95 -25.53 18.02
CA PRO A 10 -12.10 -24.14 18.42
C PRO A 10 -12.66 -23.36 17.23
N ARG A 11 -13.90 -22.89 17.39
CA ARG A 11 -14.59 -22.02 16.46
C ARG A 11 -14.02 -20.60 16.63
N TRP A 12 -13.00 -20.25 15.85
CA TRP A 12 -12.57 -18.86 15.70
C TRP A 12 -13.57 -18.12 14.81
N LEU A 13 -14.67 -17.68 15.42
CA LEU A 13 -15.45 -16.57 14.90
C LEU A 13 -14.68 -15.30 15.21
N LEU A 14 -13.87 -14.83 14.26
CA LEU A 14 -13.38 -13.46 14.27
C LEU A 14 -14.58 -12.55 13.96
N LEU A 15 -15.16 -11.97 15.01
CA LEU A 15 -15.96 -10.77 14.88
C LEU A 15 -15.06 -9.66 14.32
N PRO A 16 -15.56 -8.73 13.48
CA PRO A 16 -14.83 -7.53 13.09
C PRO A 16 -14.74 -6.60 14.30
N GLY A 17 -13.81 -6.89 15.20
CA GLY A 17 -13.44 -6.02 16.29
C GLY A 17 -12.43 -5.01 15.78
N SER A 18 -12.75 -3.73 15.94
CA SER A 18 -11.75 -2.67 15.78
C SER A 18 -10.49 -3.03 16.58
N LEU A 19 -9.33 -2.98 15.92
CA LEU A 19 -8.05 -3.28 16.56
C LEU A 19 -7.90 -2.44 17.85
N PRO A 20 -7.50 -3.04 19.00
CA PRO A 20 -7.39 -2.32 20.26
C PRO A 20 -6.46 -1.11 20.14
N ALA A 21 -6.90 0.04 20.64
CA ALA A 21 -6.14 1.30 20.54
C ALA A 21 -4.70 1.24 21.10
N HIS A 22 -4.41 0.28 21.99
CA HIS A 22 -3.07 0.02 22.53
C HIS A 22 -2.05 -0.44 21.48
N ARG A 23 -2.50 -0.96 20.32
CA ARG A 23 -1.63 -1.42 19.23
C ARG A 23 -1.10 -0.28 18.34
N ARG A 24 -1.44 0.99 18.63
CA ARG A 24 -1.08 2.16 17.81
C ARG A 24 -0.01 3.08 18.43
N ASN A 25 0.52 2.73 19.61
CA ASN A 25 1.43 3.62 20.35
C ASN A 25 2.91 3.46 19.92
N THR A 26 3.20 3.78 18.66
CA THR A 26 4.57 3.98 18.16
C THR A 26 4.84 5.47 17.99
N ASN A 27 6.09 5.91 17.81
CA ASN A 27 6.41 7.34 17.60
C ASN A 27 5.99 7.87 16.22
N TYR A 28 5.76 6.98 15.25
CA TYR A 28 5.54 7.32 13.83
C TYR A 28 4.22 6.74 13.27
N GLY A 29 3.51 5.97 14.08
CA GLY A 29 2.38 5.14 13.65
C GLY A 29 2.77 3.93 12.80
N TYR A 30 4.01 3.47 12.87
CA TYR A 30 4.50 2.18 12.37
C TYR A 30 5.77 1.79 13.14
N TYR A 31 6.16 0.52 13.11
CA TYR A 31 7.48 0.06 13.55
C TYR A 31 8.43 0.01 12.35
N ILE A 32 9.70 0.37 12.54
CA ILE A 32 10.70 0.39 11.46
C ILE A 32 11.14 -1.05 11.19
N PRO A 33 10.86 -1.63 9.99
CA PRO A 33 11.15 -3.04 9.75
C PRO A 33 12.62 -3.45 10.00
N MET A 34 13.60 -2.58 9.72
CA MET A 34 15.04 -2.89 9.80
C MET A 34 15.52 -3.10 11.23
N ASN A 35 14.79 -2.61 12.23
CA ASN A 35 15.18 -2.77 13.63
C ASN A 35 15.08 -4.23 14.08
N ASP A 36 14.20 -5.00 13.44
CA ASP A 36 13.81 -6.34 13.86
C ASP A 36 13.91 -7.36 12.70
N GLY A 37 14.88 -7.14 11.80
CA GLY A 37 15.23 -8.10 10.73
C GLY A 37 14.35 -8.06 9.47
N GLY A 38 13.46 -7.08 9.35
CA GLY A 38 12.70 -6.78 8.14
C GLY A 38 13.45 -5.86 7.16
N SER A 39 12.74 -5.47 6.10
CA SER A 39 13.28 -4.69 4.97
C SER A 39 12.25 -3.67 4.44
N MET A 40 12.73 -2.55 3.90
CA MET A 40 11.91 -1.63 3.07
C MET A 40 11.90 -2.04 1.59
N LEU A 41 12.56 -3.15 1.23
CA LEU A 41 12.53 -3.74 -0.09
C LEU A 41 11.78 -5.07 -0.04
N THR A 42 10.94 -5.31 -1.04
CA THR A 42 10.27 -6.59 -1.25
C THR A 42 11.27 -7.66 -1.72
N GLU A 43 10.89 -8.93 -1.61
CA GLU A 43 11.53 -10.04 -2.31
C GLU A 43 10.77 -10.26 -3.61
N VAL A 44 11.47 -10.09 -4.74
CA VAL A 44 10.95 -10.36 -6.07
C VAL A 44 11.63 -11.61 -6.62
N PRO A 45 10.88 -12.68 -6.96
CA PRO A 45 11.46 -13.88 -7.53
C PRO A 45 12.00 -13.62 -8.95
N ASP A 46 13.00 -14.40 -9.34
CA ASP A 46 13.54 -14.44 -10.71
C ASP A 46 14.07 -13.08 -11.26
N THR A 47 14.55 -12.21 -10.37
CA THR A 47 15.22 -10.96 -10.75
C THR A 47 16.57 -11.17 -11.43
N TYR A 48 16.98 -10.21 -12.26
CA TYR A 48 18.31 -10.22 -12.89
C TYR A 48 19.06 -8.89 -12.69
N PRO A 49 20.19 -8.89 -11.94
CA PRO A 49 20.73 -9.99 -11.12
C PRO A 49 19.74 -10.48 -10.05
N ALA A 50 19.96 -11.70 -9.54
CA ALA A 50 19.10 -12.25 -8.50
C ALA A 50 19.23 -11.49 -7.17
N GLY A 51 18.12 -11.42 -6.42
CA GLY A 51 18.07 -10.80 -5.09
C GLY A 51 17.80 -9.30 -5.11
N LEU A 52 17.19 -8.77 -6.18
CA LEU A 52 16.69 -7.41 -6.22
C LEU A 52 15.27 -7.34 -5.65
N GLY A 53 14.92 -6.17 -5.12
CA GLY A 53 13.62 -5.89 -4.50
C GLY A 53 13.00 -4.59 -5.00
N GLU A 54 11.71 -4.44 -4.75
CA GLU A 54 10.97 -3.21 -5.05
C GLU A 54 10.71 -2.40 -3.76
N PRO A 55 10.71 -1.06 -3.84
CA PRO A 55 10.65 -0.22 -2.66
C PRO A 55 9.24 -0.18 -2.05
N LEU A 56 9.15 -0.43 -0.74
CA LEU A 56 7.99 -0.07 0.08
C LEU A 56 8.00 1.44 0.32
N ASN A 57 7.59 2.20 -0.69
CA ASN A 57 7.78 3.65 -0.76
C ASN A 57 6.60 4.48 -0.21
N ILE A 58 5.54 3.82 0.30
CA ILE A 58 4.41 4.47 0.97
C ILE A 58 4.05 3.72 2.26
N ILE A 59 3.66 4.45 3.31
CA ILE A 59 3.11 3.89 4.55
C ILE A 59 1.79 4.59 4.89
N ILE A 60 0.70 3.85 5.06
CA ILE A 60 -0.50 4.34 5.76
C ILE A 60 -0.31 4.08 7.24
N SER A 61 -0.10 5.16 7.98
CA SER A 61 0.19 5.15 9.41
C SER A 61 -0.98 4.60 10.22
N ALA A 62 -0.66 3.88 11.29
CA ALA A 62 -1.58 3.41 12.33
C ALA A 62 -2.33 4.57 13.04
N TYR A 63 -1.87 5.81 12.90
CA TYR A 63 -2.59 6.99 13.36
C TYR A 63 -3.82 7.34 12.50
N SER A 64 -3.99 6.68 11.36
CA SER A 64 -5.23 6.71 10.60
C SER A 64 -6.40 6.16 11.42
N ASP A 65 -7.63 6.50 11.02
CA ASP A 65 -8.80 5.95 11.69
C ASP A 65 -8.86 4.43 11.52
N SER A 66 -9.24 3.72 12.59
CA SER A 66 -9.15 2.26 12.63
C SER A 66 -10.01 1.57 11.58
N GLU A 67 -11.05 2.25 11.09
CA GLU A 67 -11.92 1.79 10.01
C GLU A 67 -11.13 1.71 8.70
N VAL A 68 -10.35 2.74 8.36
CA VAL A 68 -9.51 2.78 7.14
C VAL A 68 -8.45 1.67 7.15
N LEU A 69 -7.99 1.26 8.32
CA LEU A 69 -6.99 0.20 8.46
C LEU A 69 -7.58 -1.22 8.33
N GLN A 70 -8.90 -1.38 8.17
CA GLN A 70 -9.51 -2.68 7.93
C GLN A 70 -9.41 -3.05 6.46
N ASN A 71 -8.86 -4.22 6.15
CA ASN A 71 -8.78 -4.74 4.78
C ASN A 71 -10.17 -5.19 4.26
N THR A 72 -11.00 -4.22 3.89
CA THR A 72 -12.36 -4.44 3.36
C THR A 72 -12.81 -3.23 2.54
N VAL A 73 -13.80 -3.45 1.67
CA VAL A 73 -14.54 -2.39 0.95
C VAL A 73 -15.69 -1.84 1.79
N ASP A 74 -16.13 -2.56 2.81
CA ASP A 74 -17.26 -2.19 3.65
C ASP A 74 -16.88 -1.12 4.66
N ASN A 75 -17.87 -0.38 5.15
CA ASN A 75 -17.73 0.55 6.28
C ASN A 75 -16.64 1.62 6.13
N GLY A 76 -16.26 1.95 4.90
CA GLY A 76 -15.18 2.90 4.62
C GLY A 76 -13.78 2.33 4.88
N GLY A 77 -13.62 1.02 4.75
CA GLY A 77 -12.35 0.31 4.93
C GLY A 77 -11.28 0.64 3.88
N LEU A 78 -10.12 0.01 4.02
CA LEU A 78 -8.92 0.26 3.23
C LEU A 78 -9.17 0.22 1.72
N ILE A 79 -9.92 -0.78 1.24
CA ILE A 79 -10.21 -0.94 -0.19
C ILE A 79 -11.18 0.15 -0.65
N ASN A 80 -12.13 0.57 0.18
CA ASN A 80 -13.02 1.70 -0.11
C ASN A 80 -12.24 3.01 -0.23
N TYR A 81 -11.26 3.20 0.65
CA TYR A 81 -10.35 4.33 0.59
C TYR A 81 -9.55 4.34 -0.71
N PHE A 82 -9.00 3.21 -1.16
CA PHE A 82 -8.32 3.11 -2.46
C PHE A 82 -9.22 3.54 -3.62
N GLN A 83 -10.49 3.11 -3.61
CA GLN A 83 -11.48 3.49 -4.62
C GLN A 83 -11.79 4.99 -4.62
N SER A 84 -11.60 5.69 -3.51
CA SER A 84 -11.79 7.14 -3.44
C SER A 84 -10.80 7.96 -4.24
N PHE A 85 -9.65 7.38 -4.60
CA PHE A 85 -8.64 8.06 -5.40
C PHE A 85 -8.28 7.30 -6.68
N GLY A 86 -9.21 6.48 -7.20
CA GLY A 86 -9.13 5.87 -8.54
C GLY A 86 -8.36 4.56 -8.60
N PHE A 87 -8.31 3.81 -7.49
CA PHE A 87 -7.63 2.52 -7.43
C PHE A 87 -8.59 1.43 -6.99
N SER A 88 -8.53 0.27 -7.63
CA SER A 88 -9.39 -0.88 -7.31
C SER A 88 -8.61 -2.20 -7.36
N THR A 89 -9.21 -3.24 -6.79
CA THR A 89 -8.65 -4.60 -6.83
C THR A 89 -8.57 -5.14 -8.26
N GLU A 90 -7.72 -6.13 -8.48
CA GLU A 90 -7.51 -6.72 -9.81
C GLU A 90 -8.81 -7.20 -10.47
N CYS A 91 -8.87 -7.01 -11.78
CA CYS A 91 -10.03 -7.30 -12.59
C CYS A 91 -10.29 -8.81 -12.68
N LEU A 92 -11.45 -9.27 -12.18
CA LEU A 92 -11.93 -10.66 -12.34
C LEU A 92 -10.90 -11.74 -11.90
N GLY A 93 -10.03 -11.42 -10.94
CA GLY A 93 -9.00 -12.34 -10.45
C GLY A 93 -7.84 -12.60 -11.43
N GLN A 94 -7.67 -11.75 -12.45
CA GLN A 94 -6.48 -11.78 -13.30
C GLN A 94 -5.30 -11.20 -12.52
N HIS A 95 -4.42 -12.08 -12.07
CA HIS A 95 -3.11 -11.70 -11.51
C HIS A 95 -2.06 -11.79 -12.62
N SER A 96 -1.60 -10.64 -13.10
CA SER A 96 -0.48 -10.54 -14.05
C SER A 96 0.72 -9.94 -13.31
N GLY A 97 1.80 -10.72 -13.18
CA GLY A 97 3.01 -10.35 -12.44
C GLY A 97 3.48 -11.47 -11.54
N SER A 98 4.68 -11.32 -10.96
CA SER A 98 5.17 -12.24 -9.92
C SER A 98 4.61 -11.84 -8.56
N ASP A 99 4.16 -12.82 -7.78
CA ASP A 99 3.91 -12.63 -6.35
C ASP A 99 5.20 -12.13 -5.69
N GLN A 100 5.10 -11.06 -4.92
CA GLN A 100 6.19 -10.48 -4.13
C GLN A 100 5.95 -10.74 -2.65
N ALA A 101 7.05 -10.88 -1.90
CA ALA A 101 6.98 -10.99 -0.45
C ALA A 101 7.60 -9.77 0.24
N ALA A 102 7.16 -9.47 1.46
CA ALA A 102 7.79 -8.47 2.32
C ALA A 102 7.94 -9.03 3.74
N ASN A 103 9.07 -8.70 4.37
CA ASN A 103 9.28 -8.91 5.80
C ASN A 103 9.24 -7.54 6.50
N LEU A 104 8.16 -7.29 7.24
CA LEU A 104 7.93 -6.01 7.91
C LEU A 104 8.57 -5.91 9.30
N GLY A 105 9.43 -6.86 9.66
CA GLY A 105 10.13 -6.88 10.95
C GLY A 105 9.17 -7.03 12.14
N ASP A 106 8.00 -7.62 11.91
CA ASP A 106 6.94 -7.75 12.91
C ASP A 106 6.83 -9.16 13.51
N GLY A 107 7.78 -10.04 13.19
CA GLY A 107 7.80 -11.42 13.67
C GLY A 107 7.08 -12.42 12.76
N ASN A 108 6.43 -11.96 11.68
CA ASN A 108 5.82 -12.87 10.69
C ASN A 108 6.83 -13.45 9.68
N GLY A 109 8.01 -12.84 9.54
CA GLY A 109 8.95 -13.15 8.47
C GLY A 109 8.46 -12.63 7.11
N TRP A 110 8.86 -13.30 6.03
CA TRP A 110 8.42 -12.94 4.67
C TRP A 110 6.99 -13.42 4.41
N LEU A 111 6.10 -12.48 4.10
CA LEU A 111 4.72 -12.75 3.71
C LEU A 111 4.46 -12.24 2.29
N ASN A 112 3.70 -12.99 1.51
CA ASN A 112 3.21 -12.53 0.20
C ASN A 112 2.35 -11.27 0.36
N GLU A 113 2.21 -10.47 -0.71
CA GLU A 113 1.30 -9.32 -0.69
C GLU A 113 -0.12 -9.70 -0.27
N THR A 114 -0.80 -8.74 0.35
CA THR A 114 -2.21 -8.89 0.71
C THR A 114 -3.10 -8.85 -0.54
N ALA A 115 -2.79 -7.93 -1.45
CA ALA A 115 -3.36 -7.85 -2.79
C ALA A 115 -2.54 -6.89 -3.67
N VAL A 116 -2.77 -6.98 -4.98
CA VAL A 116 -2.39 -5.95 -5.95
C VAL A 116 -3.57 -5.03 -6.18
N ILE A 117 -3.31 -3.73 -6.21
CA ILE A 117 -4.28 -2.67 -6.45
C ILE A 117 -3.82 -1.87 -7.67
N ARG A 118 -4.72 -1.67 -8.62
CA ARG A 118 -4.41 -1.10 -9.94
C ARG A 118 -5.23 0.16 -10.18
N TRP A 119 -4.69 1.08 -10.98
CA TRP A 119 -5.43 2.25 -11.45
C TRP A 119 -6.69 1.81 -12.20
N ASP A 120 -7.84 2.35 -11.81
CA ASP A 120 -9.14 1.89 -12.29
C ASP A 120 -9.68 2.68 -13.48
N TYR A 121 -8.96 3.66 -14.01
CA TYR A 121 -9.39 4.52 -15.12
C TYR A 121 -10.80 5.14 -14.95
N GLY A 122 -11.24 5.36 -13.71
CA GLY A 122 -12.57 5.88 -13.38
C GLY A 122 -13.68 4.81 -13.39
N ASN A 123 -13.32 3.53 -13.43
CA ASN A 123 -14.26 2.41 -13.39
C ASN A 123 -13.75 1.29 -12.45
N VAL A 124 -14.19 1.34 -11.20
CA VAL A 124 -13.84 0.37 -10.15
C VAL A 124 -14.12 -1.10 -10.50
N THR A 125 -15.02 -1.39 -11.45
CA THR A 125 -15.43 -2.75 -11.83
C THR A 125 -14.61 -3.31 -12.99
N PHE A 126 -14.24 -2.47 -13.96
CA PHE A 126 -13.63 -2.93 -15.21
C PHE A 126 -12.36 -2.20 -15.61
N GLY A 127 -12.09 -1.00 -15.11
CA GLY A 127 -10.96 -0.22 -15.62
C GLY A 127 -9.60 -0.74 -15.15
N THR A 128 -9.53 -1.57 -14.11
CA THR A 128 -8.29 -2.31 -13.81
C THR A 128 -7.94 -3.35 -14.88
N CYS A 129 -8.91 -3.81 -15.69
CA CYS A 129 -8.61 -4.60 -16.91
C CYS A 129 -7.98 -3.73 -18.02
N GLU A 130 -8.28 -2.43 -18.06
CA GLU A 130 -7.68 -1.50 -19.04
C GLU A 130 -6.23 -1.17 -18.68
N GLU A 131 -5.88 -1.20 -17.40
CA GLU A 131 -4.51 -1.04 -16.92
C GLU A 131 -3.57 -2.13 -17.42
N THR A 132 -4.03 -3.39 -17.39
CA THR A 132 -3.25 -4.50 -17.97
C THR A 132 -2.89 -4.23 -19.43
N ILE A 133 -3.77 -3.57 -20.18
CA ILE A 133 -3.56 -3.33 -21.62
C ILE A 133 -2.71 -2.07 -21.87
N ASN A 134 -2.86 -1.03 -21.05
CA ASN A 134 -2.31 0.31 -21.30
C ASN A 134 -1.11 0.68 -20.41
N GLY A 135 -0.88 -0.04 -19.32
CA GLY A 135 0.09 0.29 -18.27
C GLY A 135 -0.41 1.43 -17.39
N GLY A 136 -0.16 1.34 -16.10
CA GLY A 136 -0.64 2.33 -15.16
C GLY A 136 0.10 2.32 -13.84
N ASN A 137 -0.38 3.19 -12.96
CA ASN A 137 0.03 3.18 -11.57
C ASN A 137 -0.59 1.95 -10.90
N HIS A 138 0.22 1.17 -10.21
CA HIS A 138 -0.26 0.06 -9.39
C HIS A 138 0.54 0.01 -8.09
N PHE A 139 0.00 -0.73 -7.12
CA PHE A 139 0.74 -1.00 -5.90
C PHE A 139 0.36 -2.35 -5.29
N ARG A 140 1.32 -2.89 -4.54
CA ARG A 140 1.15 -4.03 -3.63
C ARG A 140 1.18 -3.52 -2.20
N TYR A 141 0.52 -4.21 -1.29
CA TYR A 141 0.53 -3.81 0.12
C TYR A 141 0.56 -4.97 1.11
N TRP A 142 1.11 -4.67 2.29
CA TRP A 142 1.28 -5.57 3.43
C TRP A 142 0.84 -4.88 4.71
N ILE A 143 0.36 -5.66 5.67
CA ILE A 143 -0.14 -5.16 6.96
C ILE A 143 0.88 -5.53 8.03
N GLN A 144 1.37 -4.55 8.79
CA GLN A 144 2.28 -4.79 9.91
C GLN A 144 1.49 -5.23 11.15
N ASN A 145 1.23 -6.53 11.26
CA ASN A 145 0.33 -7.15 12.24
C ASN A 145 0.92 -8.37 12.96
N GLY A 146 2.24 -8.53 12.89
CA GLY A 146 2.93 -9.67 13.49
C GLY A 146 3.06 -9.60 15.02
N PRO A 147 3.42 -10.74 15.64
CA PRO A 147 3.45 -10.90 17.09
C PRO A 147 4.44 -9.99 17.81
N ASP A 148 5.51 -9.58 17.14
CA ASP A 148 6.60 -8.80 17.73
C ASP A 148 6.41 -7.29 17.53
N ALA A 149 5.68 -6.88 16.48
CA ALA A 149 5.46 -5.48 16.16
C ALA A 149 4.12 -5.22 15.43
N ASP A 150 2.99 -5.43 16.10
CA ASP A 150 1.65 -5.15 15.53
C ASP A 150 1.29 -3.66 15.68
N SER A 151 1.53 -2.86 14.63
CA SER A 151 1.05 -1.47 14.55
C SER A 151 -0.30 -1.35 13.85
N GLY A 152 -0.62 -2.28 12.95
CA GLY A 152 -1.72 -2.17 11.98
C GLY A 152 -1.45 -1.19 10.83
N ALA A 153 -0.23 -0.66 10.69
CA ALA A 153 0.14 0.18 9.56
C ALA A 153 0.18 -0.62 8.26
N ILE A 154 -0.10 0.06 7.14
CA ILE A 154 -0.09 -0.54 5.80
C ILE A 154 1.18 -0.09 5.08
N PHE A 155 2.03 -1.03 4.72
CA PHE A 155 3.22 -0.80 3.90
C PHE A 155 2.89 -1.06 2.45
N ILE A 156 3.25 -0.14 1.56
CA ILE A 156 2.83 -0.13 0.16
C ILE A 156 4.07 0.02 -0.71
N GLY A 157 4.20 -0.86 -1.71
CA GLY A 157 5.14 -0.71 -2.82
C GLY A 157 4.39 -0.24 -4.05
N ALA A 158 4.55 1.05 -4.39
CA ALA A 158 3.90 1.67 -5.53
C ALA A 158 4.89 1.90 -6.68
N SER A 159 4.43 1.66 -7.90
CA SER A 159 5.22 1.89 -9.11
C SER A 159 4.29 2.23 -10.28
N TYR A 160 4.89 2.64 -11.40
CA TYR A 160 4.17 2.86 -12.65
C TYR A 160 4.71 1.95 -13.74
N GLU A 161 3.85 1.08 -14.26
CA GLU A 161 4.18 0.10 -15.29
C GLU A 161 3.90 0.62 -16.71
N MET A 162 4.72 0.16 -17.65
CA MET A 162 4.43 0.22 -19.07
C MET A 162 3.28 -0.74 -19.43
N PRO A 163 2.65 -0.56 -20.60
CA PRO A 163 1.65 -1.50 -21.12
C PRO A 163 2.19 -2.94 -21.26
N ILE A 164 1.30 -3.95 -21.28
CA ILE A 164 1.66 -5.36 -21.51
C ILE A 164 2.44 -5.61 -22.81
N ALA A 165 2.25 -4.77 -23.84
CA ALA A 165 3.02 -4.84 -25.08
C ALA A 165 4.54 -4.61 -24.85
N GLN A 166 4.89 -3.97 -23.74
CA GLN A 166 6.24 -3.75 -23.23
C GLN A 166 6.50 -4.60 -21.97
N GLN A 167 5.75 -5.68 -21.80
CA GLN A 167 5.91 -6.68 -20.74
C GLN A 167 5.78 -6.13 -19.31
N HIS A 168 5.02 -5.04 -19.10
CA HIS A 168 4.87 -4.42 -17.78
C HIS A 168 6.19 -3.96 -17.14
N ASP A 169 7.21 -3.60 -17.95
CA ASP A 169 8.43 -2.98 -17.41
C ASP A 169 8.11 -1.66 -16.70
N ILE A 170 8.92 -1.28 -15.71
CA ILE A 170 8.71 -0.03 -14.98
C ILE A 170 9.18 1.14 -15.85
N ILE A 171 8.38 2.20 -15.90
CA ILE A 171 8.76 3.41 -16.65
C ILE A 171 10.02 4.04 -16.03
N VAL A 172 10.69 4.89 -16.81
CA VAL A 172 11.75 5.76 -16.29
C VAL A 172 11.23 6.55 -15.08
N ASN A 173 11.98 6.50 -13.96
CA ASN A 173 11.60 7.08 -12.67
C ASN A 173 10.27 6.53 -12.10
N GLY A 174 9.86 5.32 -12.49
CA GLY A 174 8.51 4.80 -12.22
C GLY A 174 8.19 4.52 -10.76
N TYR A 175 9.19 4.26 -9.90
CA TYR A 175 8.94 4.11 -8.47
C TYR A 175 8.60 5.46 -7.81
N ASP A 176 9.37 6.51 -8.09
CA ASP A 176 9.13 7.83 -7.51
C ASP A 176 7.87 8.48 -8.14
N LEU A 177 7.69 8.37 -9.45
CA LEU A 177 6.48 8.84 -10.14
C LEU A 177 5.23 8.09 -9.68
N GLY A 178 5.31 6.75 -9.56
CA GLY A 178 4.21 5.92 -9.08
C GLY A 178 3.77 6.34 -7.68
N ARG A 179 4.73 6.49 -6.76
CA ARG A 179 4.48 7.01 -5.41
C ARG A 179 3.80 8.38 -5.45
N ASP A 180 4.40 9.34 -6.15
CA ASP A 180 4.00 10.74 -6.05
C ASP A 180 2.67 11.01 -6.77
N TRP A 181 2.38 10.33 -7.87
CA TRP A 181 1.09 10.43 -8.55
C TRP A 181 -0.03 9.82 -7.73
N LEU A 182 0.24 8.71 -7.03
CA LEU A 182 -0.71 8.15 -6.05
C LEU A 182 -0.99 9.17 -4.94
N ILE A 183 0.05 9.78 -4.36
CA ILE A 183 -0.12 10.83 -3.34
C ILE A 183 -0.91 12.03 -3.89
N GLY A 184 -0.65 12.43 -5.14
CA GLY A 184 -1.40 13.49 -5.83
C GLY A 184 -2.89 13.17 -5.90
N ASN A 185 -3.26 11.95 -6.27
CA ASN A 185 -4.65 11.48 -6.35
C ASN A 185 -5.28 11.38 -4.94
N ALA A 186 -4.60 10.73 -3.99
CA ALA A 186 -5.09 10.53 -2.62
C ALA A 186 -5.28 11.84 -1.83
N THR A 187 -4.65 12.93 -2.28
CA THR A 187 -4.78 14.27 -1.72
C THR A 187 -5.47 15.25 -2.68
N SER A 188 -6.08 14.78 -3.77
CA SER A 188 -6.82 15.58 -4.75
C SER A 188 -6.09 16.85 -5.20
N GLN A 189 -4.80 16.75 -5.52
CA GLN A 189 -4.02 17.90 -5.98
C GLN A 189 -4.52 18.39 -7.35
N SER A 190 -4.56 19.70 -7.54
CA SER A 190 -4.99 20.34 -8.80
C SER A 190 -3.94 20.26 -9.91
N SER A 191 -2.72 19.85 -9.58
CA SER A 191 -1.63 19.64 -10.51
C SER A 191 -0.79 18.45 -10.07
N VAL A 192 -0.07 17.86 -11.03
CA VAL A 192 0.86 16.76 -10.77
C VAL A 192 1.94 17.20 -9.78
N ILE A 193 2.23 16.33 -8.80
CA ILE A 193 3.30 16.56 -7.83
C ILE A 193 4.64 16.67 -8.58
N PRO A 194 5.43 17.74 -8.37
CA PRO A 194 6.72 17.90 -9.03
C PRO A 194 7.77 17.01 -8.35
N THR A 195 7.79 15.72 -8.69
CA THR A 195 8.66 14.66 -8.11
C THR A 195 10.10 15.11 -7.85
N GLU A 196 10.76 15.70 -8.85
CA GLU A 196 12.16 16.15 -8.74
C GLU A 196 12.41 17.25 -7.69
N LYS A 197 11.35 17.89 -7.18
CA LYS A 197 11.42 18.97 -6.18
C LYS A 197 11.05 18.52 -4.77
N LEU A 198 10.68 17.25 -4.60
CA LEU A 198 10.33 16.73 -3.29
C LEU A 198 11.55 16.65 -2.37
N THR A 199 11.30 16.86 -1.08
CA THR A 199 12.28 16.69 -0.03
C THR A 199 11.66 15.88 1.12
N ASN A 200 12.48 15.47 2.07
CA ASN A 200 12.04 14.83 3.32
C ASN A 200 11.28 15.77 4.29
N THR A 201 10.85 16.94 3.81
CA THR A 201 9.98 17.87 4.52
C THR A 201 8.76 18.27 3.69
N SER A 202 8.60 17.72 2.49
CA SER A 202 7.44 17.95 1.64
C SER A 202 6.19 17.39 2.29
N THR A 203 5.08 18.13 2.22
CA THR A 203 3.79 17.72 2.77
C THR A 203 2.66 18.01 1.79
N TYR A 204 1.64 17.15 1.83
CA TYR A 204 0.42 17.29 1.02
C TYR A 204 -0.80 16.94 1.86
N SER A 205 -1.94 17.50 1.52
CA SER A 205 -3.19 17.22 2.22
C SER A 205 -4.38 17.49 1.30
N GLY A 206 -5.44 16.70 1.42
CA GLY A 206 -6.67 16.90 0.69
C GLY A 206 -7.70 15.81 0.96
N GLN A 207 -8.83 15.90 0.27
CA GLN A 207 -9.98 15.04 0.52
C GLN A 207 -10.40 14.29 -0.74
N THR A 208 -10.85 13.07 -0.53
CA THR A 208 -11.39 12.17 -1.56
C THR A 208 -12.67 11.55 -1.04
N SER A 209 -13.53 11.07 -1.95
CA SER A 209 -14.81 10.48 -1.55
C SER A 209 -15.16 9.29 -2.42
N PHE A 210 -15.74 8.26 -1.79
CA PHE A 210 -16.28 7.09 -2.48
C PHE A 210 -17.38 6.44 -1.64
N GLY A 211 -18.40 5.89 -2.31
CA GLY A 211 -19.47 5.15 -1.62
C GLY A 211 -20.18 5.93 -0.50
N GLY A 212 -20.22 7.27 -0.58
CA GLY A 212 -20.77 8.16 0.46
C GLY A 212 -19.86 8.42 1.67
N TYR A 213 -18.64 7.88 1.67
CA TYR A 213 -17.59 8.23 2.63
C TYR A 213 -16.74 9.39 2.09
N THR A 214 -16.26 10.24 3.00
CA THR A 214 -15.25 11.27 2.69
C THR A 214 -14.05 11.06 3.59
N TYR A 215 -12.87 11.00 2.97
CA TYR A 215 -11.60 10.80 3.62
C TYR A 215 -10.77 12.08 3.53
N GLN A 216 -10.07 12.42 4.61
CA GLN A 216 -9.01 13.41 4.65
C GLN A 216 -7.68 12.69 4.74
N THR A 217 -6.83 12.90 3.75
CA THR A 217 -5.46 12.39 3.71
C THR A 217 -4.51 13.52 4.05
N SER A 218 -3.53 13.26 4.92
CA SER A 218 -2.37 14.12 5.14
C SER A 218 -1.09 13.31 4.98
N VAL A 219 -0.11 13.86 4.26
CA VAL A 219 1.10 13.14 3.84
C VAL A 219 2.33 13.92 4.25
N ASN A 220 3.30 13.23 4.83
CA ASN A 220 4.65 13.74 5.06
C ASN A 220 5.64 12.85 4.34
N TYR A 221 6.51 13.44 3.52
CA TYR A 221 7.65 12.73 2.97
C TYR A 221 8.76 12.68 4.00
N ILE A 222 9.39 11.52 4.16
CA ILE A 222 10.52 11.30 5.06
C ILE A 222 11.66 10.62 4.32
N SER A 223 12.86 10.71 4.87
CA SER A 223 14.02 9.93 4.44
C SER A 223 14.52 9.03 5.56
N GLY A 224 15.44 8.12 5.24
CA GLY A 224 16.10 7.24 6.22
C GLY A 224 15.50 5.85 6.35
N LEU A 225 14.33 5.59 5.76
CA LEU A 225 13.77 4.24 5.59
C LEU A 225 14.29 3.56 4.32
N LEU A 226 14.41 4.32 3.23
CA LEU A 226 15.03 3.91 1.98
C LEU A 226 16.29 4.77 1.73
N GLN A 227 17.24 4.21 0.98
CA GLN A 227 18.42 4.94 0.51
C GLN A 227 18.15 5.50 -0.89
N ASN A 228 18.70 6.68 -1.20
CA ASN A 228 18.73 7.19 -2.57
C ASN A 228 19.78 6.37 -3.37
N THR A 229 19.34 5.35 -4.10
CA THR A 229 20.25 4.36 -4.70
C THR A 229 19.61 3.58 -5.84
N SER A 230 20.45 2.99 -6.69
CA SER A 230 20.06 1.92 -7.63
C SER A 230 20.46 0.53 -7.14
N GLN A 231 21.22 0.44 -6.05
CA GLN A 231 21.71 -0.83 -5.53
C GLN A 231 20.58 -1.62 -4.86
N GLY A 232 20.40 -2.88 -5.27
CA GLY A 232 19.36 -3.76 -4.73
C GLY A 232 17.94 -3.47 -5.27
N ILE A 233 17.78 -2.50 -6.16
CA ILE A 233 16.48 -2.12 -6.72
C ILE A 233 16.19 -2.92 -7.99
N ASN A 234 15.02 -3.55 -8.06
CA ASN A 234 14.57 -4.23 -9.26
C ASN A 234 14.35 -3.23 -10.41
N HIS A 235 14.57 -3.64 -11.65
CA HIS A 235 14.48 -2.76 -12.85
C HIS A 235 15.44 -1.56 -12.85
N TYR A 236 16.47 -1.51 -11.99
CA TYR A 236 17.30 -0.31 -11.82
C TYR A 236 17.94 0.22 -13.10
N GLN A 237 18.19 -0.63 -14.11
CA GLN A 237 18.75 -0.20 -15.40
C GLN A 237 17.76 0.56 -16.28
N SER A 238 16.45 0.25 -16.21
CA SER A 238 15.41 0.91 -17.00
C SER A 238 14.82 2.11 -16.26
N VAL A 239 14.74 2.07 -14.93
CA VAL A 239 14.15 3.17 -14.15
C VAL A 239 15.12 4.32 -13.89
N ALA A 240 16.42 4.04 -13.75
CA ALA A 240 17.44 5.07 -13.55
C ALA A 240 17.70 5.81 -14.88
N VAL A 241 17.71 7.14 -14.84
CA VAL A 241 17.91 7.96 -16.05
C VAL A 241 18.83 9.15 -15.76
N ASN A 242 19.66 9.52 -16.74
CA ASN A 242 20.45 10.76 -16.72
C ASN A 242 21.32 10.97 -15.46
N GLY A 243 21.78 9.89 -14.84
CA GLY A 243 22.60 9.93 -13.62
C GLY A 243 21.81 9.99 -12.30
N SER A 244 20.47 10.00 -12.37
CA SER A 244 19.60 9.77 -11.21
C SER A 244 19.57 8.29 -10.84
N ASN A 245 19.47 8.02 -9.55
CA ASN A 245 19.27 6.68 -9.03
C ASN A 245 17.85 6.16 -9.34
N ALA A 246 17.64 4.85 -9.19
CA ALA A 246 16.37 4.19 -9.40
C ALA A 246 15.25 4.66 -8.45
N ILE A 247 15.64 5.10 -7.24
CA ILE A 247 14.77 5.70 -6.24
C ILE A 247 15.47 6.90 -5.57
N ASP A 248 14.69 7.89 -5.16
CA ASP A 248 15.16 9.08 -4.44
C ASP A 248 15.38 8.86 -2.93
N GLY A 249 14.96 7.71 -2.39
CA GLY A 249 15.06 7.34 -0.98
C GLY A 249 13.98 7.95 -0.07
N LEU A 250 12.99 8.64 -0.65
CA LEU A 250 11.85 9.18 0.09
C LEU A 250 10.75 8.11 0.28
N VAL A 251 10.11 8.18 1.44
CA VAL A 251 8.89 7.41 1.75
C VAL A 251 7.78 8.40 2.08
N ALA A 252 6.61 8.22 1.47
CA ALA A 252 5.44 9.01 1.77
C ALA A 252 4.63 8.37 2.91
N VAL A 253 4.55 9.05 4.06
CA VAL A 253 3.77 8.58 5.22
C VAL A 253 2.42 9.30 5.25
N MET A 254 1.36 8.54 5.05
CA MET A 254 -0.02 8.99 4.99
C MET A 254 -0.73 8.79 6.34
N THR A 255 -1.55 9.75 6.74
CA THR A 255 -2.53 9.63 7.82
C THR A 255 -3.91 9.93 7.25
N VAL A 256 -4.86 9.01 7.44
CA VAL A 256 -6.18 9.09 6.82
C VAL A 256 -7.27 9.18 7.89
N LYS A 257 -8.16 10.16 7.77
CA LYS A 257 -9.29 10.40 8.67
C LYS A 257 -10.62 10.32 7.92
N VAL A 258 -11.63 9.69 8.50
CA VAL A 258 -12.98 9.65 7.95
C VAL A 258 -13.74 10.89 8.42
N LEU A 259 -14.05 11.80 7.50
CA LEU A 259 -14.76 13.05 7.82
C LEU A 259 -16.28 12.88 7.80
N SER A 260 -16.80 12.05 6.92
CA SER A 260 -18.23 11.76 6.82
C SER A 260 -18.48 10.32 6.36
N LYS A 261 -19.64 9.80 6.72
CA LYS A 261 -20.13 8.45 6.39
C LYS A 261 -21.51 8.57 5.73
N PRO A 262 -21.95 7.56 4.94
CA PRO A 262 -23.31 7.51 4.43
C PRO A 262 -24.30 7.56 5.59
N GLU A 263 -25.43 8.24 5.40
CA GLU A 263 -26.52 8.17 6.36
C GLU A 263 -26.97 6.72 6.48
N SER A 264 -26.99 6.18 7.71
CA SER A 264 -27.59 4.89 7.98
C SER A 264 -29.06 4.96 7.59
N SER A 265 -29.49 4.14 6.63
CA SER A 265 -30.91 3.99 6.30
C SER A 265 -31.64 3.54 7.55
N SER A 266 -32.38 4.45 8.18
CA SER A 266 -33.34 4.10 9.20
C SER A 266 -34.45 3.31 8.51
N THR A 267 -34.35 1.98 8.52
CA THR A 267 -35.54 1.14 8.38
C THR A 267 -36.42 1.39 9.60
N SER A 268 -37.24 2.43 9.54
CA SER A 268 -38.47 2.51 10.31
C SER A 268 -39.43 1.47 9.71
N GLY A 269 -39.42 0.28 10.29
CA GLY A 269 -40.40 -0.78 10.12
C GLY A 269 -40.84 -1.29 11.48
#